data_AF-A0A7J4LVQ9-F1
#
_entry.id   AF-A0A7J4LVQ9-F1
#
_cell.length_a   1.000
_cell.length_b   1.000
_cell.length_c   1.000
_cell.angle_alpha   90.00
_cell.angle_beta   90.00
_cell.angle_gamma   90.00
#
_symmetry.space_group_name_H-M   'P 1'
#
loop_
_entity.id
_entity.type
_entity.pdbx_description
1 polymer ?
#
loop_
_entity_poly.entity_id
_entity_poly.type
_entity_poly.pdbx_seq_one_letter_code
_entity_poly.pdbx_strand_id
1 'polypeptide(L)' 'MSYTIKALPLFMEQVQELSSQTKKIVGEKLLLLMENPTRYKRLTHKGLVLYRTRFSEQSKEKRLIY' A
#
# COMPACT_ATOMS: atom_id res chain seq x y z
N MET A 1 17.88 2.42 8.00
CA MET A 1 17.50 3.38 6.95
C MET A 1 15.99 3.41 6.89
N SER A 2 15.36 4.58 6.98
CA SER A 2 13.90 4.72 6.85
C SER A 2 13.56 5.46 5.56
N TYR A 3 12.61 4.93 4.80
CA TYR A 3 12.10 5.54 3.58
C TYR A 3 10.95 6.49 3.90
N THR A 4 10.85 7.58 3.14
CA THR A 4 9.72 8.51 3.22
C THR A 4 8.72 8.18 2.12
N ILE A 5 7.45 8.05 2.49
CA ILE A 5 6.36 7.79 1.54
C ILE A 5 5.80 9.11 1.02
N LYS A 6 5.68 9.24 -0.30
CA LYS A 6 4.95 10.33 -0.95
C LYS A 6 3.64 9.78 -1.48
N ALA A 7 2.53 10.24 -0.90
CA ALA A 7 1.20 9.84 -1.32
C ALA A 7 0.76 10.64 -2.55
N LEU A 8 0.19 9.95 -3.54
CA LEU A 8 -0.52 10.59 -4.65
C LEU A 8 -1.87 11.13 -4.17
N PRO A 9 -2.41 12.21 -4.75
CA PRO A 9 -3.75 12.71 -4.41
C PRO A 9 -4.83 11.62 -4.51
N LEU A 10 -4.78 10.81 -5.57
CA LEU A 10 -5.67 9.66 -5.76
C LEU A 10 -5.61 8.66 -4.58
N PHE A 11 -4.43 8.44 -4.00
CA PHE A 11 -4.31 7.55 -2.85
C PHE A 11 -4.99 8.15 -1.61
N MET A 12 -4.89 9.47 -1.41
CA MET A 12 -5.55 10.14 -0.30
C MET A 12 -7.07 10.05 -0.40
N GLU A 13 -7.63 10.26 -1.60
CA GLU A 13 -9.05 10.07 -1.89
C GLU A 13 -9.50 8.64 -1.57
N GLN A 14 -8.76 7.65 -2.08
CA GLN A 14 -9.04 6.24 -1.81
C GLN A 14 -9.01 5.93 -0.32
N VAL A 15 -8.03 6.45 0.43
CA VAL A 15 -7.93 6.24 1.88
C VAL A 15 -9.13 6.85 2.61
N GLN A 16 -9.66 8.00 2.19
CA GLN A 16 -10.81 8.62 2.84
C GLN A 16 -12.05 7.72 2.81
N GLU A 17 -12.28 7.02 1.69
CA GLU A 17 -13.40 6.09 1.48
C GLU A 17 -13.26 4.76 2.25
N LEU A 18 -12.10 4.45 2.83
CA LEU A 18 -11.88 3.21 3.57
C LEU A 18 -12.53 3.23 4.95
N SER A 19 -12.99 2.06 5.39
CA SER A 19 -13.42 1.85 6.77
C SER A 19 -12.27 2.11 7.74
N SER A 20 -12.59 2.40 9.00
CA SER A 20 -11.60 2.57 10.07
C SER A 20 -10.71 1.32 10.25
N GLN A 21 -11.27 0.12 10.08
CA GLN A 21 -10.51 -1.13 10.17
C GLN A 21 -9.49 -1.24 9.04
N THR A 22 -9.89 -0.92 7.80
CA THR A 22 -8.96 -0.93 6.68
C THR A 22 -7.90 0.16 6.79
N LYS A 23 -8.25 1.36 7.25
CA LYS A 23 -7.26 2.44 7.50
C LYS A 23 -6.16 1.96 8.43
N LYS A 24 -6.50 1.20 9.48
CA LYS A 24 -5.52 0.59 10.38
C LYS A 24 -4.60 -0.40 9.66
N ILE A 25 -5.16 -1.32 8.87
CA ILE A 25 -4.38 -2.30 8.09
C ILE A 25 -3.44 -1.59 7.11
N VAL A 26 -3.92 -0.55 6.41
CA VAL A 26 -3.10 0.24 5.50
C VAL A 26 -1.98 0.95 6.26
N GLY A 27 -2.26 1.54 7.42
CA GLY A 27 -1.25 2.18 8.28
C GLY A 27 -0.14 1.21 8.69
N GLU A 28 -0.51 0.01 9.18
CA GLU A 28 0.46 -1.04 9.53
C GLU A 28 1.31 -1.46 8.32
N LYS A 29 0.70 -1.56 7.13
CA LYS A 29 1.43 -1.87 5.89
C LYS A 29 2.40 -0.75 5.52
N LEU A 30 2.00 0.52 5.63
CA LEU A 30 2.84 1.67 5.34
C LEU A 30 4.07 1.74 6.25
N LEU A 31 3.93 1.43 7.55
CA LEU A 31 5.08 1.34 8.47
C LEU A 31 6.12 0.32 7.99
N LEU A 32 5.66 -0.86 7.58
CA LEU A 32 6.55 -1.89 7.02
C LEU A 32 7.22 -1.45 5.71
N LEU A 33 6.55 -0.59 4.91
CA LEU A 33 7.14 -0.03 3.69
C LEU A 33 8.22 1.00 3.98
N MET A 34 8.05 1.80 5.04
CA MET A 34 9.06 2.76 5.47
C MET A 34 10.33 2.06 5.96
N GLU A 35 10.23 0.85 6.50
CA GLU A 35 11.39 0.06 6.90
C GLU A 35 12.02 -0.72 5.74
N ASN A 36 11.20 -1.37 4.90
CA ASN A 36 11.67 -2.14 3.76
C ASN A 36 10.68 -2.07 2.57
N PRO A 37 10.88 -1.14 1.63
CA PRO A 37 9.98 -0.94 0.49
C PRO A 37 10.07 -2.07 -0.53
N THR A 38 11.09 -2.92 -0.49
CA THR A 38 11.24 -4.03 -1.45
C THR A 38 10.67 -5.35 -0.94
N ARG A 39 10.06 -5.34 0.25
CA ARG A 39 9.57 -6.55 0.94
C ARG A 39 8.48 -7.29 0.17
N TYR A 40 7.66 -6.58 -0.59
CA TYR A 40 6.48 -7.17 -1.24
C TYR A 40 6.75 -7.62 -2.67
N LYS A 41 5.76 -8.29 -3.27
CA LYS A 41 5.88 -8.81 -4.62
C LYS A 41 6.02 -7.65 -5.62
N ARG A 42 7.16 -7.62 -6.31
CA ARG A 42 7.40 -6.71 -7.44
C ARG A 42 6.41 -7.03 -8.57
N LEU A 43 5.81 -6.00 -9.16
CA LEU A 43 5.00 -6.10 -10.36
C LEU A 43 5.90 -5.98 -11.58
N THR A 44 5.82 -6.96 -12.47
CA THR A 44 6.55 -6.94 -13.74
C THR A 44 5.74 -6.12 -14.74
N HIS A 45 5.95 -4.81 -14.78
CA HIS A 45 5.33 -3.93 -15.78
C HIS A 45 6.36 -2.98 -16.40
N LYS A 46 6.15 -2.65 -17.68
CA LYS A 46 7.01 -1.91 -18.61
C LYS A 46 7.93 -0.86 -17.95
N GLY A 47 9.13 -1.29 -17.51
CA GLY A 47 10.18 -0.40 -17.01
C GLY A 47 9.93 0.28 -15.64
N LEU A 48 8.78 0.04 -15.00
CA LEU A 48 8.45 0.65 -13.71
C LEU A 48 8.81 -0.28 -12.55
N VAL A 49 9.38 0.30 -11.49
CA VAL A 49 9.66 -0.40 -10.23
C VAL A 49 8.43 -0.25 -9.35
N LEU A 50 7.47 -1.17 -9.49
CA LEU A 50 6.24 -1.21 -8.70
C LEU A 50 6.20 -2.45 -7.84
N TYR A 51 5.57 -2.33 -6.67
CA TYR A 51 5.38 -3.40 -5.71
C TYR A 51 3.92 -3.47 -5.29
N ARG A 52 3.50 -4.64 -4.81
CA ARG A 52 2.13 -4.87 -4.38
C ARG A 52 2.04 -5.70 -3.12
N THR A 53 1.27 -5.21 -2.15
CA THR A 53 0.79 -5.98 -1.01
C THR A 53 -0.72 -6.21 -1.09
N ARG A 54 -1.16 -7.38 -0.61
CA ARG A 54 -2.57 -7.82 -0.63
C ARG A 54 -3.10 -7.81 0.80
N PHE A 55 -4.36 -7.44 0.94
CA PHE A 55 -5.10 -7.59 2.19
C PHE A 55 -6.59 -7.79 1.88
N SER A 56 -7.32 -8.41 2.79
CA SER A 56 -8.76 -8.65 2.65
C SER A 56 -9.52 -7.84 3.68
N GLU A 57 -10.68 -7.34 3.27
CA GLU A 57 -11.68 -6.79 4.17
C GLU A 57 -13.05 -7.28 3.70
N GLN A 58 -13.85 -7.84 4.61
CA GLN A 58 -15.24 -8.26 4.34
C GLN A 58 -15.37 -9.09 3.04
N SER A 59 -14.51 -10.10 2.88
CA SER A 59 -14.46 -10.98 1.71
C SER A 59 -14.12 -10.29 0.37
N LYS A 60 -13.74 -9.00 0.38
CA LYS A 60 -13.21 -8.28 -0.80
C LYS A 60 -11.68 -8.21 -0.72
N GLU A 61 -11.00 -8.73 -1.75
CA GLU A 61 -9.55 -8.61 -1.88
C GLU A 61 -9.18 -7.17 -2.30
N LYS A 62 -8.35 -6.52 -1.50
CA LYS A 62 -7.80 -5.19 -1.77
C LYS A 62 -6.29 -5.28 -1.95
N ARG A 63 -5.73 -4.32 -2.69
CA ARG A 63 -4.32 -4.26 -3.06
C ARG A 63 -3.81 -2.86 -2.84
N LEU A 64 -2.67 -2.75 -2.17
CA LEU A 64 -1.89 -1.53 -2.09
C LEU A 64 -0.72 -1.65 -3.08
N ILE A 65 -0.63 -0.68 -3.99
CA ILE A 65 0.38 -0.60 -5.04
C ILE A 65 1.21 0.66 -4.80
N TYR A 66 2.52 0.54 -4.88
CA TYR A 66 3.47 1.63 -4.69
C TYR A 66 4.73 1.40 -5.53
#